data_AF-A0A7W0SGK8-F1
#
_entry.id   AF-A0A7W0SGK8-F1
#
_cell.length_a   1.000
_cell.length_b   1.000
_cell.length_c   1.000
_cell.angle_alpha   90.00
_cell.angle_beta   90.00
_cell.angle_gamma   90.00
#
_symmetry.space_group_name_H-M   'P 1'
#
loop_
_entity.id
_entity.type
_entity.pdbx_description
1 polymer ?
#
loop_
_entity_poly.entity_id
_entity_poly.type
_entity_poly.pdbx_seq_one_letter_code
_entity_poly.pdbx_strand_id
1 'polypeptide(L)'
;PEGVRTQRLLTVVKARAIQQVKTEPTDKVNTWPHLMLAEFSALLAVTGVLVILSIILQAPLLDPANFNATPNPSKAPWYFLGLQELLSYFDPQIAGVTVPTIVGLIGFMAIPYVDRNPSTRPSDRKFAIMLYTLFMAGSATLTIVGVLFRGLGFNFAYPWNDGVFFDDIKDWVSFE
;
A
#
# COMPACT_ATOMS: atom_id res chain seq x y z
N PRO A 1 -16.37 53.25 -63.32
CA PRO A 1 -15.24 52.35 -62.99
C PRO A 1 -15.71 51.26 -62.03
N GLU A 2 -15.99 50.08 -62.59
CA GLU A 2 -16.45 48.89 -61.89
C GLU A 2 -15.28 48.17 -61.21
N GLY A 3 -15.54 47.60 -60.03
CA GLY A 3 -15.12 46.21 -59.82
C GLY A 3 -13.77 45.92 -59.17
N VAL A 4 -13.28 46.68 -58.18
CA VAL A 4 -12.18 46.19 -57.33
C VAL A 4 -12.64 46.00 -55.90
N ARG A 5 -13.15 44.79 -55.60
CA ARG A 5 -13.28 44.31 -54.21
C ARG A 5 -11.91 43.79 -53.77
N THR A 6 -11.23 44.55 -52.91
CA THR A 6 -10.02 44.10 -52.22
C THR A 6 -10.38 43.03 -51.19
N GLN A 7 -10.34 41.76 -51.62
CA GLN A 7 -10.48 40.64 -50.69
C GLN A 7 -9.20 40.54 -49.86
N ARG A 8 -9.27 41.06 -48.63
CA ARG A 8 -8.25 40.81 -47.60
C ARG A 8 -8.32 39.33 -47.27
N LEU A 9 -7.31 38.56 -47.68
CA LEU A 9 -7.15 37.17 -47.28
C LEU A 9 -6.95 37.14 -45.76
N LEU A 10 -8.06 37.00 -45.03
CA LEU A 10 -8.04 36.48 -43.68
C LEU A 10 -7.60 35.03 -43.83
N THR A 11 -6.31 34.77 -43.65
CA THR A 11 -5.87 33.42 -43.36
C THR A 11 -6.57 33.05 -42.07
N VAL A 12 -7.57 32.18 -42.16
CA VAL A 12 -8.13 31.51 -41.00
C VAL A 12 -7.01 30.60 -40.51
N VAL A 13 -6.15 31.14 -39.68
CA VAL A 13 -5.35 30.34 -38.78
C VAL A 13 -6.39 29.69 -37.89
N LYS A 14 -6.63 28.39 -38.11
CA LYS A 14 -7.38 27.57 -37.18
C LYS A 14 -6.73 27.85 -35.83
N ALA A 15 -7.43 28.59 -34.98
CA ALA A 15 -7.05 28.78 -33.60
C ALA A 15 -7.20 27.39 -32.98
N ARG A 16 -6.20 26.54 -33.19
CA ARG A 16 -5.90 25.44 -32.30
C ARG A 16 -5.38 26.17 -31.08
N ALA A 17 -6.33 26.74 -30.35
CA ALA A 17 -6.11 27.36 -29.08
C ALA A 17 -5.44 26.26 -28.27
N ILE A 18 -4.13 26.36 -28.12
CA ILE A 18 -3.41 25.79 -27.00
C ILE A 18 -3.83 26.66 -25.80
N GLN A 19 -5.14 26.73 -25.55
CA GLN A 19 -5.67 27.21 -24.31
C GLN A 19 -5.44 26.02 -23.41
N GLN A 20 -4.25 25.98 -22.81
CA GLN A 20 -4.06 25.13 -21.64
C GLN A 20 -5.26 25.41 -20.76
N VAL A 21 -6.07 24.38 -20.52
CA VAL A 21 -7.16 24.44 -19.56
C VAL A 21 -6.46 24.78 -18.25
N LYS A 22 -6.43 26.07 -17.92
CA LYS A 22 -5.80 26.57 -16.72
C LYS A 22 -6.56 25.89 -15.61
N THR A 23 -5.89 24.97 -14.90
CA THR A 23 -6.43 24.36 -13.70
C THR A 23 -7.09 25.47 -12.90
N GLU A 24 -8.35 25.29 -12.51
CA GLU A 24 -9.03 26.31 -11.73
C GLU A 24 -8.10 26.78 -10.62
N PRO A 25 -7.91 28.10 -10.43
CA PRO A 25 -7.01 28.61 -9.42
C PRO A 25 -7.47 28.10 -8.06
N THR A 26 -6.89 26.99 -7.63
CA THR A 26 -7.08 26.42 -6.30
C THR A 26 -6.52 27.43 -5.33
N ASP A 27 -7.25 27.67 -4.25
CA ASP A 27 -6.78 28.52 -3.17
C ASP A 27 -5.49 27.91 -2.59
N LYS A 28 -4.36 28.58 -2.84
CA LYS A 28 -3.04 28.11 -2.42
C LYS A 28 -2.66 28.87 -1.16
N VAL A 29 -2.47 28.12 -0.09
CA VAL A 29 -2.01 28.64 1.20
C VAL A 29 -0.51 28.37 1.32
N ASN A 30 0.21 29.27 1.99
CA ASN A 30 1.65 29.09 2.24
C ASN A 30 1.90 27.83 3.08
N THR A 31 2.91 27.04 2.70
CA THR A 31 3.33 25.82 3.40
C THR A 31 3.66 26.10 4.86
N TRP A 32 4.35 27.22 5.10
CA TRP A 32 4.60 27.75 6.44
C TRP A 32 3.59 28.86 6.76
N PRO A 33 2.93 28.85 7.92
CA PRO A 33 3.00 27.86 9.00
C PRO A 33 1.99 26.70 8.85
N HIS A 34 1.06 26.80 7.90
CA HIS A 34 -0.18 26.00 7.92
C HIS A 34 0.04 24.49 7.76
N LEU A 35 0.80 24.06 6.74
CA LEU A 35 1.10 22.63 6.56
C LEU A 35 2.07 22.14 7.63
N MET A 36 3.10 22.93 7.91
CA MET A 36 4.18 22.56 8.84
C MET A 36 3.67 22.31 10.27
N LEU A 37 2.72 23.12 10.76
CA LEU A 37 2.10 22.88 12.07
C LEU A 37 1.27 21.60 12.10
N ALA A 38 0.51 21.32 11.04
CA ALA A 38 -0.29 20.10 10.94
C ALA A 38 0.59 18.85 10.90
N GLU A 39 1.63 18.84 10.06
CA GLU A 39 2.57 17.72 9.96
C GLU A 39 3.37 17.52 11.25
N PHE A 40 3.83 18.61 11.88
CA PHE A 40 4.51 18.53 13.17
C PHE A 40 3.61 17.98 14.27
N SER A 41 2.32 18.39 14.31
CA SER A 41 1.35 17.84 15.25
C SER A 41 1.09 16.34 15.02
N ALA A 42 1.00 15.91 13.75
CA ALA A 42 0.85 14.50 13.40
C ALA A 42 2.09 13.68 13.79
N LEU A 43 3.29 14.23 13.60
CA LEU A 43 4.55 13.62 14.02
C LEU A 43 4.60 13.42 15.53
N LEU A 44 4.25 14.45 16.31
CA LEU A 44 4.18 14.34 17.77
C LEU A 44 3.13 13.33 18.21
N ALA A 45 1.96 13.31 17.55
CA ALA A 45 0.89 12.35 17.84
C ALA A 45 1.34 10.90 17.57
N VAL A 46 1.92 10.61 16.40
CA VAL A 46 2.43 9.28 16.04
C VAL A 46 3.56 8.87 16.98
N THR A 47 4.49 9.78 17.30
CA THR A 47 5.58 9.50 18.25
C THR A 47 5.03 9.18 19.63
N GLY A 48 4.05 9.95 20.12
CA GLY A 48 3.38 9.70 21.39
C GLY A 48 2.69 8.34 21.41
N VAL A 49 1.98 7.98 20.34
CA VAL A 49 1.34 6.66 20.21
C VAL A 49 2.38 5.54 20.24
N LEU A 50 3.48 5.66 19.51
CA LEU A 50 4.54 4.65 19.51
C LEU A 50 5.24 4.52 20.87
N VAL A 51 5.48 5.62 21.57
CA VAL A 51 6.04 5.60 22.93
C VAL A 51 5.08 4.92 23.91
N ILE A 52 3.78 5.25 23.86
CA ILE A 52 2.77 4.61 24.70
C ILE A 52 2.68 3.11 24.40
N LEU A 53 2.64 2.73 23.12
CA LEU A 53 2.64 1.32 22.72
C LEU A 53 3.89 0.59 23.19
N SER A 54 5.07 1.22 23.11
CA SER A 54 6.33 0.63 23.57
C SER A 54 6.41 0.44 25.09
N ILE A 55 5.69 1.25 25.87
CA ILE A 55 5.61 1.09 27.32
C ILE A 55 4.67 -0.07 27.68
N ILE A 56 3.55 -0.20 26.97
CA ILE A 56 2.50 -1.18 27.25
C ILE A 56 2.84 -2.58 26.70
N LEU A 57 3.35 -2.64 25.46
CA LEU A 57 3.67 -3.89 24.77
C LEU A 57 5.17 -4.16 24.90
N GLN A 58 5.52 -5.13 25.74
CA GLN A 58 6.91 -5.56 25.89
C GLN A 58 7.28 -6.51 24.76
N ALA A 59 8.38 -6.23 24.05
CA ALA A 59 8.91 -7.13 23.03
C ALA A 59 10.22 -7.75 23.56
N PRO A 60 10.15 -8.88 24.30
CA PRO A 60 11.34 -9.53 24.82
C PRO A 60 12.25 -9.99 23.67
N LEU A 61 13.55 -9.94 23.90
CA LEU A 61 14.53 -10.46 22.94
C LEU A 61 14.51 -11.99 22.98
N LEU A 62 14.52 -12.62 21.81
CA LEU A 62 14.70 -14.06 21.67
C LEU A 62 16.16 -14.46 21.94
N ASP A 63 16.37 -15.75 22.19
CA ASP A 63 17.70 -16.33 22.33
C ASP A 63 18.59 -16.05 21.10
N PRO A 64 19.92 -15.95 21.30
CA PRO A 64 20.86 -15.84 20.19
C PRO A 64 20.68 -16.95 19.15
N ALA A 65 20.82 -16.59 17.88
CA ALA A 65 20.59 -17.51 16.76
C ALA A 65 21.43 -18.79 16.86
N ASN A 66 20.78 -19.94 16.70
CA ASN A 66 21.40 -21.25 16.70
C ASN A 66 21.18 -21.95 15.35
N PHE A 67 22.26 -22.21 14.61
CA PHE A 67 22.19 -22.88 13.30
C PHE A 67 21.67 -24.32 13.34
N ASN A 68 21.76 -24.99 14.49
CA ASN A 68 21.31 -26.37 14.67
C ASN A 68 19.84 -26.48 15.13
N ALA A 69 19.17 -25.37 15.40
CA ALA A 69 17.80 -25.35 15.90
C ALA A 69 16.95 -24.34 15.11
N THR A 70 15.95 -24.82 14.39
CA THR A 70 14.97 -23.95 13.74
C THR A 70 13.78 -23.74 14.67
N PRO A 71 13.41 -22.48 14.98
CA PRO A 71 12.24 -22.20 15.81
C PRO A 71 10.97 -22.73 15.14
N ASN A 72 10.05 -23.27 15.93
CA ASN A 72 8.76 -23.78 15.49
C ASN A 72 7.68 -23.28 16.46
N PRO A 73 6.75 -22.41 16.03
CA PRO A 73 6.44 -22.00 14.65
C PRO A 73 7.45 -21.02 14.03
N SER A 74 7.83 -21.25 12.77
CA SER A 74 8.63 -20.30 11.99
C SER A 74 7.70 -19.34 11.24
N LYS A 75 7.16 -18.34 11.94
CA LYS A 75 6.34 -17.27 11.35
C LYS A 75 7.19 -16.04 11.04
N ALA A 76 6.95 -15.44 9.88
CA ALA A 76 7.53 -14.17 9.50
C ALA A 76 6.85 -13.02 10.27
N PRO A 77 7.47 -11.83 10.30
CA PRO A 77 6.81 -10.62 10.78
C PRO A 77 5.48 -10.37 10.07
N TRP A 78 4.52 -9.76 10.76
CA TRP A 78 3.13 -9.61 10.30
C TRP A 78 2.98 -8.94 8.92
N TYR A 79 3.85 -8.00 8.57
CA TYR A 79 3.85 -7.32 7.27
C TYR A 79 4.35 -8.22 6.11
N PHE A 80 5.00 -9.35 6.42
CA PHE A 80 5.39 -10.38 5.44
C PHE A 80 4.53 -11.65 5.53
N LEU A 81 3.66 -11.80 6.52
CA LEU A 81 2.88 -13.03 6.71
C LEU A 81 1.96 -13.36 5.53
N GLY A 82 1.35 -12.35 4.89
CA GLY A 82 0.55 -12.60 3.69
C GLY A 82 1.36 -13.18 2.53
N LEU A 83 2.64 -12.82 2.41
CA LEU A 83 3.56 -13.38 1.42
C LEU A 83 4.02 -14.78 1.83
N GLN A 84 4.28 -15.01 3.12
CA GLN A 84 4.59 -16.35 3.63
C GLN A 84 3.42 -17.32 3.44
N GLU A 85 2.19 -16.84 3.63
CA GLU A 85 0.99 -17.62 3.35
C GLU A 85 0.92 -18.01 1.87
N LEU A 86 1.23 -17.08 0.96
CA LEU A 86 1.31 -17.36 -0.47
C LEU A 86 2.38 -18.42 -0.80
N LEU A 87 3.55 -18.37 -0.13
CA LEU A 87 4.62 -19.35 -0.27
C LEU A 87 4.21 -20.78 0.14
N SER A 88 3.17 -20.93 0.96
CA SER A 88 2.67 -22.26 1.32
C SER A 88 1.89 -22.94 0.20
N TYR A 89 1.40 -22.18 -0.78
CA TYR A 89 0.56 -22.69 -1.87
C TYR A 89 1.28 -22.81 -3.22
N PHE A 90 2.31 -21.99 -3.45
CA PHE A 90 3.01 -21.91 -4.73
C PHE A 90 4.49 -22.23 -4.58
N ASP A 91 5.14 -22.53 -5.71
CA ASP A 91 6.59 -22.69 -5.76
C ASP A 91 7.30 -21.44 -5.19
N PRO A 92 8.38 -21.59 -4.41
CA PRO A 92 9.10 -20.46 -3.82
C PRO A 92 9.56 -19.40 -4.82
N GLN A 93 9.90 -19.77 -6.05
CA GLN A 93 10.29 -18.81 -7.08
C GLN A 93 9.10 -17.94 -7.50
N ILE A 94 7.91 -18.52 -7.62
CA ILE A 94 6.71 -17.81 -8.05
C ILE A 94 6.22 -16.88 -6.94
N ALA A 95 5.98 -17.42 -5.75
CA ALA A 95 5.42 -16.64 -4.64
C ALA A 95 6.43 -15.69 -4.00
N GLY A 96 7.70 -16.08 -3.91
CA GLY A 96 8.75 -15.29 -3.25
C GLY A 96 9.42 -14.26 -4.16
N VAL A 97 9.52 -14.53 -5.47
CA VAL A 97 10.26 -13.66 -6.40
C VAL A 97 9.35 -13.07 -7.46
N THR A 98 8.65 -13.91 -8.24
CA THR A 98 7.87 -13.47 -9.40
C THR A 98 6.71 -12.56 -9.00
N VAL A 99 5.88 -12.96 -8.03
CA VAL A 99 4.71 -12.17 -7.61
C VAL A 99 5.12 -10.81 -7.02
N PRO A 100 6.05 -10.72 -6.05
CA PRO A 100 6.49 -9.43 -5.52
C PRO A 100 7.14 -8.54 -6.60
N THR A 101 7.92 -9.12 -7.50
CA THR A 101 8.60 -8.36 -8.56
C THR A 101 7.62 -7.87 -9.62
N ILE A 102 6.73 -8.73 -10.12
CA ILE A 102 5.81 -8.38 -11.22
C ILE A 102 4.65 -7.53 -10.71
N VAL A 103 3.98 -7.95 -9.64
CA VAL A 103 2.79 -7.24 -9.13
C VAL A 103 3.19 -6.04 -8.27
N GLY A 104 4.12 -6.24 -7.34
CA GLY A 104 4.53 -5.21 -6.39
C GLY A 104 5.43 -4.14 -7.01
N LEU A 105 6.54 -4.53 -7.64
CA LEU A 105 7.49 -3.56 -8.17
C LEU A 105 7.07 -3.05 -9.55
N ILE A 106 7.04 -3.93 -10.55
CA ILE A 106 6.78 -3.55 -11.95
C ILE A 106 5.34 -3.05 -12.12
N GLY A 107 4.36 -3.74 -11.54
CA GLY A 107 2.95 -3.39 -11.64
C GLY A 107 2.66 -1.99 -11.10
N PHE A 108 3.17 -1.66 -9.91
CA PHE A 108 2.98 -0.32 -9.33
C PHE A 108 3.78 0.77 -10.05
N MET A 109 5.00 0.48 -10.52
CA MET A 109 5.75 1.41 -11.37
C MET A 109 5.08 1.65 -12.73
N ALA A 110 4.33 0.67 -13.24
CA ALA A 110 3.62 0.76 -14.51
C ALA A 110 2.30 1.56 -14.43
N ILE A 111 1.75 1.81 -13.24
CA ILE A 111 0.48 2.55 -13.04
C ILE A 111 0.40 3.84 -13.89
N PRO A 112 1.37 4.77 -13.83
CA PRO A 112 1.29 6.03 -14.59
C PRO A 112 1.27 5.83 -16.13
N TYR A 113 1.71 4.68 -16.63
CA TYR A 113 1.76 4.37 -18.06
C TYR A 113 0.53 3.60 -18.55
N VAL A 114 -0.05 2.77 -17.68
CA VAL A 114 -1.22 1.93 -17.97
C VAL A 114 -2.52 2.71 -17.73
N ASP A 115 -2.60 3.46 -16.64
CA ASP A 115 -3.78 4.26 -16.30
C ASP A 115 -3.75 5.62 -17.00
N ARG A 116 -4.31 5.65 -18.21
CA ARG A 116 -4.42 6.88 -19.03
C ARG A 116 -5.68 7.71 -18.74
N ASN A 117 -6.42 7.41 -17.68
CA ASN A 117 -7.65 8.15 -17.38
C ASN A 117 -7.32 9.58 -16.93
N PRO A 118 -7.74 10.63 -17.67
CA PRO A 118 -7.42 12.01 -17.34
C PRO A 118 -8.18 12.54 -16.11
N SER A 119 -9.27 11.88 -15.70
CA SER A 119 -10.02 12.26 -14.51
C SER A 119 -9.47 11.55 -13.28
N THR A 120 -9.28 12.28 -12.19
CA THR A 120 -8.92 11.73 -10.86
C THR A 120 -10.14 11.45 -9.99
N ARG A 121 -11.35 11.75 -10.45
CA ARG A 121 -12.58 11.55 -9.70
C ARG A 121 -12.82 10.05 -9.45
N PRO A 122 -13.13 9.62 -8.21
CA PRO A 122 -13.39 8.21 -7.91
C PRO A 122 -14.52 7.60 -8.76
N SER A 123 -15.54 8.40 -9.09
CA SER A 123 -16.66 8.01 -9.96
C SER A 123 -16.23 7.54 -11.35
N ASP A 124 -15.11 8.07 -11.84
CA ASP A 124 -14.64 7.86 -13.21
C ASP A 124 -13.57 6.73 -13.25
N ARG A 125 -13.17 6.22 -12.08
CA ARG A 125 -12.10 5.23 -11.88
C ARG A 125 -12.59 3.93 -11.23
N LYS A 126 -13.88 3.64 -11.30
CA LYS A 126 -14.53 2.49 -10.63
C LYS A 126 -13.81 1.15 -10.89
N PHE A 127 -13.36 0.91 -12.12
CA PHE A 127 -12.65 -0.32 -12.48
C PHE A 127 -11.27 -0.42 -11.80
N ALA A 128 -10.47 0.65 -11.83
CA ALA A 128 -9.16 0.68 -11.17
C ALA A 128 -9.31 0.54 -9.64
N ILE A 129 -10.30 1.22 -9.07
CA ILE A 129 -10.62 1.11 -7.63
C ILE A 129 -11.04 -0.31 -7.29
N MET A 130 -11.94 -0.93 -8.08
CA MET A 130 -12.36 -2.32 -7.87
C MET A 130 -11.16 -3.28 -7.89
N LEU A 131 -10.27 -3.19 -8.89
CA LEU A 131 -9.08 -4.03 -8.98
C LEU A 131 -8.15 -3.84 -7.77
N TYR A 132 -7.90 -2.59 -7.37
CA TYR A 132 -7.07 -2.29 -6.21
C TYR A 132 -7.71 -2.79 -4.91
N THR A 133 -9.04 -2.65 -4.76
CA THR A 133 -9.77 -3.19 -3.62
C THR A 133 -9.71 -4.71 -3.56
N LEU A 134 -9.84 -5.40 -4.70
CA LEU A 134 -9.68 -6.86 -4.76
C LEU A 134 -8.26 -7.29 -4.37
N PHE A 135 -7.25 -6.57 -4.84
CA PHE A 135 -5.86 -6.80 -4.43
C PHE A 135 -5.68 -6.63 -2.92
N MET A 136 -6.19 -5.54 -2.35
CA MET A 136 -6.12 -5.28 -0.90
C MET A 136 -6.89 -6.31 -0.09
N ALA A 137 -8.08 -6.72 -0.54
CA ALA A 137 -8.88 -7.75 0.13
C ALA A 137 -8.19 -9.13 0.09
N GLY A 138 -7.59 -9.50 -1.05
CA GLY A 138 -6.81 -10.72 -1.17
C GLY A 138 -5.57 -10.72 -0.28
N SER A 139 -4.80 -9.63 -0.31
CA SER A 139 -3.62 -9.46 0.56
C SER A 139 -3.99 -9.51 2.04
N ALA A 140 -5.06 -8.81 2.46
CA ALA A 140 -5.55 -8.85 3.84
C ALA A 140 -6.00 -10.27 4.24
N THR A 141 -6.69 -10.98 3.34
CA THR A 141 -7.14 -12.35 3.59
C THR A 141 -5.94 -13.28 3.82
N LEU A 142 -4.92 -13.23 2.95
CA LEU A 142 -3.71 -14.04 3.13
C LEU A 142 -3.00 -13.72 4.46
N THR A 143 -2.88 -12.44 4.81
CA THR A 143 -2.28 -12.03 6.09
C THR A 143 -3.08 -12.55 7.28
N ILE A 144 -4.42 -12.43 7.27
CA ILE A 144 -5.27 -12.91 8.36
C ILE A 144 -5.15 -14.44 8.50
N VAL A 145 -5.12 -15.18 7.39
CA VAL A 145 -4.91 -16.63 7.42
C VAL A 145 -3.53 -16.98 7.99
N GLY A 146 -2.48 -16.31 7.53
CA GLY A 146 -1.11 -16.52 8.02
C GLY A 146 -0.94 -16.22 9.51
N VAL A 147 -1.61 -15.17 10.01
CA VAL A 147 -1.57 -14.80 11.43
C VAL A 147 -2.31 -15.81 12.28
N LEU A 148 -3.58 -16.09 11.95
CA LEU A 148 -4.50 -16.78 12.84
C LEU A 148 -4.54 -18.30 12.63
N PHE A 149 -4.52 -18.78 11.39
CA PHE A 149 -4.81 -20.17 11.04
C PHE A 149 -3.56 -21.02 10.79
N ARG A 150 -2.36 -20.48 11.04
CA ARG A 150 -1.09 -21.21 10.91
C ARG A 150 -0.56 -21.60 12.28
N GLY A 151 -0.33 -22.89 12.47
CA GLY A 151 0.19 -23.49 13.71
C GLY A 151 1.58 -24.10 13.54
N LEU A 152 1.88 -25.12 14.35
CA LEU A 152 3.16 -25.83 14.34
C LEU A 152 3.53 -26.34 12.94
N GLY A 153 4.77 -26.12 12.53
CA GLY A 153 5.28 -26.46 11.20
C GLY A 153 4.64 -25.65 10.07
N PHE A 154 4.00 -24.51 10.38
CA PHE A 154 3.19 -23.72 9.45
C PHE A 154 2.00 -24.52 8.84
N ASN A 155 1.56 -25.57 9.53
CA ASN A 155 0.38 -26.33 9.14
C ASN A 155 -0.90 -25.55 9.46
N PHE A 156 -1.97 -25.87 8.75
CA PHE A 156 -3.28 -25.30 9.02
C PHE A 156 -3.79 -25.78 10.39
N ALA A 157 -4.13 -24.84 11.26
CA ALA A 157 -4.59 -25.09 12.62
C ALA A 157 -5.83 -24.23 12.90
N TYR A 158 -6.78 -24.78 13.64
CA TYR A 158 -8.00 -24.04 13.97
C TYR A 158 -7.82 -23.29 15.29
N PRO A 159 -7.94 -21.94 15.30
CA PRO A 159 -7.67 -21.14 16.50
C PRO A 159 -8.45 -21.55 17.76
N TRP A 160 -9.67 -22.07 17.58
CA TRP A 160 -10.56 -22.48 18.66
C TRP A 160 -10.29 -23.90 19.20
N ASN A 161 -9.51 -24.71 18.49
CA ASN A 161 -9.11 -26.04 18.95
C ASN A 161 -7.65 -26.03 19.43
N ASP A 162 -6.75 -25.51 18.58
CA ASP A 162 -5.31 -25.61 18.77
C ASP A 162 -4.69 -24.33 19.38
N GLY A 163 -5.48 -23.26 19.46
CA GLY A 163 -5.04 -21.94 19.89
C GLY A 163 -4.37 -21.11 18.78
N VAL A 164 -4.03 -19.87 19.10
CA VAL A 164 -3.28 -18.98 18.20
C VAL A 164 -1.79 -19.12 18.49
N PHE A 165 -1.02 -19.48 17.46
CA PHE A 165 0.42 -19.69 17.47
C PHE A 165 1.19 -18.45 16.99
N PHE A 166 0.75 -17.27 17.41
CA PHE A 166 1.42 -16.01 17.10
C PHE A 166 2.09 -15.59 18.41
N ASP A 167 3.26 -16.18 18.65
CA ASP A 167 3.95 -16.21 19.94
C ASP A 167 4.14 -14.80 20.53
N ASP A 168 4.43 -13.85 19.66
CA ASP A 168 4.46 -12.41 19.92
C ASP A 168 3.29 -11.90 20.81
N ILE A 169 2.03 -12.27 20.55
CA ILE A 169 0.89 -11.68 21.28
C ILE A 169 0.86 -12.11 22.76
N LYS A 170 1.29 -13.34 23.08
CA LYS A 170 1.26 -13.83 24.46
C LYS A 170 2.40 -13.24 25.29
N ASP A 171 3.56 -13.05 24.67
CA ASP A 171 4.74 -12.46 25.29
C ASP A 171 4.57 -10.94 25.51
N TRP A 172 3.75 -10.26 24.70
CA TRP A 172 3.52 -8.81 24.83
C TRP A 172 2.59 -8.41 25.98
N VAL A 173 1.77 -9.33 26.49
CA VAL A 173 0.69 -9.03 27.45
C VAL A 173 0.96 -9.62 28.85
N SER A 174 2.11 -10.25 29.05
CA SER A 174 2.57 -10.64 30.39
C SER A 174 3.06 -9.41 31.16
N PHE A 175 2.18 -8.84 31.97
CA PHE A 175 2.57 -7.93 33.06
C PHE A 175 3.18 -8.79 34.19
N GLU A 176 4.50 -8.98 34.17
CA GLU A 176 5.24 -9.34 35.40
C GLU A 176 5.35 -8.13 36.35
#